data_AF-A0A929KA63-F1
#
_entry.id   AF-A0A929KA63-F1
#
_cell.length_a   1.000
_cell.length_b   1.000
_cell.length_c   1.000
_cell.angle_alpha   90.00
_cell.angle_beta   90.00
_cell.angle_gamma   90.00
#
_symmetry.space_group_name_H-M   'P 1'
#
loop_
_entity.id
_entity.type
_entity.pdbx_description
1 polymer ?
#
loop_
_entity_poly.entity_id
_entity_poly.type
_entity_poly.pdbx_seq_one_letter_code
_entity_poly.pdbx_strand_id
1 'polypeptide(L)'
;MQSRLMEKLRAYILINNPELGDQLHADYSMSQYLEDKVVAVMPLLEQLHAAGSPEYSIEELCLTAMTQDLRPSRFQYIREVMETEFPEEYRQLSNKGVLTFETIQILELCHSVFEIYGFSEETKDSRFLRYAVIVVLHQHFN
;
A
#
# COMPACT_ATOMS: atom_id res chain seq x y z
N MET A 1 9.90 -14.67 -16.00
CA MET A 1 9.25 -13.36 -15.87
C MET A 1 8.10 -13.37 -14.86
N GLN A 2 7.09 -14.22 -15.02
CA GLN A 2 5.92 -14.28 -14.10
C GLN A 2 6.30 -14.41 -12.61
N SER A 3 7.17 -15.36 -12.24
CA SER A 3 7.61 -15.53 -10.84
C SER A 3 8.27 -14.26 -10.27
N ARG A 4 9.02 -13.52 -11.10
CA ARG A 4 9.65 -12.26 -10.70
C ARG A 4 8.62 -11.14 -10.50
N LEU A 5 7.56 -11.11 -11.31
CA LEU A 5 6.44 -10.19 -11.13
C LEU A 5 5.67 -10.50 -9.83
N MET A 6 5.44 -11.77 -9.52
CA MET A 6 4.82 -12.18 -8.25
C MET A 6 5.66 -11.76 -7.05
N GLU A 7 6.97 -12.00 -7.08
CA GLU A 7 7.89 -11.57 -6.01
C GLU A 7 7.88 -10.05 -5.83
N LYS A 8 7.93 -9.29 -6.92
CA LYS A 8 7.85 -7.83 -6.89
C LYS A 8 6.51 -7.33 -6.33
N LEU A 9 5.40 -7.93 -6.74
CA LEU A 9 4.07 -7.57 -6.25
C LEU A 9 3.93 -7.92 -4.76
N ARG A 10 4.42 -9.08 -4.34
CA ARG A 10 4.45 -9.47 -2.91
C ARG A 10 5.25 -8.46 -2.08
N ALA A 11 6.45 -8.10 -2.53
CA ALA A 11 7.27 -7.10 -1.85
C ALA A 11 6.56 -5.73 -1.80
N TYR A 12 5.89 -5.33 -2.89
CA TYR A 12 5.11 -4.10 -2.94
C TYR A 12 3.99 -4.10 -1.89
N ILE A 13 3.22 -5.19 -1.77
CA ILE A 13 2.11 -5.30 -0.81
C ILE A 13 2.63 -5.26 0.62
N LEU A 14 3.67 -6.03 0.95
CA LEU A 14 4.24 -6.04 2.31
C LEU A 14 4.76 -4.67 2.78
N ILE A 15 5.19 -3.83 1.84
CA ILE A 15 5.67 -2.47 2.15
C ILE A 15 4.53 -1.47 2.18
N ASN A 16 3.64 -1.51 1.19
CA ASN A 16 2.67 -0.44 0.96
C ASN A 16 1.27 -0.74 1.52
N ASN A 17 0.86 -2.00 1.55
CA ASN A 17 -0.48 -2.42 1.97
C ASN A 17 -0.37 -3.66 2.88
N PRO A 18 0.39 -3.61 3.98
CA PRO A 18 0.60 -4.78 4.84
C PRO A 18 -0.71 -5.32 5.44
N GLU A 19 -1.73 -4.47 5.61
CA GLU A 19 -3.08 -4.89 5.99
C GLU A 19 -3.71 -5.86 4.98
N LEU A 20 -3.43 -5.69 3.69
CA LEU A 20 -3.85 -6.63 2.66
C LEU A 20 -3.04 -7.93 2.78
N GLY A 21 -1.75 -7.82 3.10
CA GLY A 21 -0.91 -8.98 3.42
C GLY A 21 -1.50 -9.82 4.57
N ASP A 22 -1.96 -9.16 5.63
CA ASP A 22 -2.56 -9.81 6.79
C ASP A 22 -3.92 -10.43 6.46
N GLN A 23 -4.74 -9.78 5.64
CA GLN A 23 -6.00 -10.36 5.15
C GLN A 23 -5.79 -11.60 4.27
N LEU A 24 -4.68 -11.62 3.53
CA LEU A 24 -4.28 -12.72 2.66
C LEU A 24 -3.45 -13.80 3.38
N HIS A 25 -3.41 -13.80 4.73
CA HIS A 25 -2.54 -14.65 5.55
C HIS A 25 -2.60 -16.16 5.28
N ALA A 26 -3.68 -16.69 4.69
CA ALA A 26 -3.68 -18.06 4.20
C ALA A 26 -2.78 -18.12 2.94
N ASP A 27 -1.67 -18.87 2.98
CA ASP A 27 -0.69 -18.97 1.88
C ASP A 27 -1.35 -19.24 0.50
N TYR A 28 -2.45 -19.99 0.48
CA TYR A 28 -3.26 -20.25 -0.70
C TYR A 28 -3.92 -18.97 -1.27
N SER A 29 -4.45 -18.11 -0.40
CA SER A 29 -5.10 -16.84 -0.77
C SER A 29 -4.10 -15.81 -1.31
N MET A 30 -2.91 -15.69 -0.72
CA MET A 30 -1.87 -14.79 -1.23
C MET A 30 -1.34 -15.26 -2.60
N SER A 31 -1.04 -16.55 -2.75
CA SER A 31 -0.51 -17.08 -4.00
C SER A 31 -1.51 -16.89 -5.15
N GLN A 32 -2.78 -17.20 -4.92
CA GLN A 32 -3.84 -17.00 -5.91
C GLN A 32 -4.00 -15.51 -6.29
N TYR A 33 -4.02 -14.62 -5.31
CA TYR A 33 -4.12 -13.18 -5.57
C TYR A 33 -2.98 -12.66 -6.46
N LEU A 34 -1.74 -13.10 -6.18
CA LEU A 34 -0.57 -12.72 -6.98
C LEU A 34 -0.65 -13.29 -8.41
N GLU A 35 -1.08 -14.55 -8.56
CA GLU A 35 -1.26 -15.18 -9.86
C GLU A 35 -2.33 -14.46 -10.68
N ASP A 36 -3.48 -14.14 -10.09
CA ASP A 36 -4.58 -13.45 -10.77
C ASP A 36 -4.14 -12.06 -11.28
N LYS A 37 -3.39 -11.31 -10.46
CA LYS A 37 -2.81 -10.01 -10.85
C LYS A 37 -1.81 -10.14 -11.99
N VAL A 38 -0.95 -11.17 -11.96
CA VAL A 38 0.02 -11.42 -13.04
C VAL A 38 -0.68 -11.83 -14.33
N VAL A 39 -1.69 -12.71 -14.25
CA VAL A 39 -2.50 -13.12 -15.41
C VAL A 39 -3.18 -11.92 -16.05
N ALA A 40 -3.73 -11.00 -15.25
CA ALA A 40 -4.38 -9.79 -15.75
C ALA A 40 -3.44 -8.87 -16.58
N VAL A 41 -2.13 -8.90 -16.32
CA VAL A 41 -1.14 -8.08 -17.05
C VAL A 41 -0.38 -8.86 -18.13
N MET A 42 -0.69 -10.14 -18.36
CA MET A 42 -0.06 -10.93 -19.43
C MET A 42 -0.19 -10.30 -20.82
N PRO A 43 -1.35 -9.75 -21.24
CA PRO A 43 -1.46 -9.09 -22.54
C PRO A 43 -0.50 -7.89 -22.68
N LEU A 44 -0.32 -7.12 -21.60
CA LEU A 44 0.62 -6.00 -21.57
C LEU A 44 2.07 -6.49 -21.67
N LEU A 45 2.42 -7.55 -20.94
CA LEU A 45 3.75 -8.16 -21.00
C LEU A 45 4.09 -8.60 -22.43
N GLU A 46 3.18 -9.32 -23.09
CA GLU A 46 3.35 -9.79 -24.47
C GLU A 46 3.51 -8.62 -25.45
N GLN A 47 2.68 -7.59 -25.31
CA GLN A 47 2.77 -6.38 -26.13
C GLN A 47 4.13 -5.68 -25.98
N LEU A 48 4.61 -5.49 -24.75
CA LEU A 48 5.88 -4.81 -24.49
C LEU A 48 7.09 -5.64 -24.96
N HIS A 49 7.01 -6.97 -24.82
CA HIS A 49 8.03 -7.88 -25.30
C HIS A 49 8.09 -7.89 -26.84
N ALA A 50 6.93 -7.87 -27.52
CA ALA A 50 6.86 -7.76 -28.99
C ALA A 50 7.39 -6.42 -29.49
N ALA A 51 7.23 -5.35 -28.70
CA ALA A 51 7.79 -4.03 -28.99
C ALA A 51 9.32 -3.93 -28.74
N GLY A 52 9.98 -5.00 -28.27
CA GLY A 52 11.42 -5.00 -27.99
C GLY A 52 11.80 -4.15 -26.77
N SER A 53 10.88 -3.95 -25.84
CA SER A 53 11.14 -3.19 -24.62
C SER A 53 12.16 -3.90 -23.73
N PRO A 54 13.07 -3.17 -23.04
CA PRO A 54 13.98 -3.77 -22.07
C PRO A 54 13.23 -4.46 -20.93
N GLU A 55 13.72 -5.59 -20.44
CA GLU A 55 13.06 -6.38 -19.38
C GLU A 55 12.74 -5.56 -18.12
N TYR A 56 13.66 -4.69 -17.68
CA TYR A 56 13.43 -3.85 -16.50
C TYR A 56 12.25 -2.90 -16.68
N SER A 57 12.07 -2.33 -17.88
CA SER A 57 10.95 -1.46 -18.22
C SER A 57 9.64 -2.24 -18.28
N ILE A 58 9.66 -3.47 -18.80
CA ILE A 58 8.50 -4.35 -18.82
C ILE A 58 8.03 -4.63 -17.38
N GLU A 59 8.96 -4.99 -16.50
CA GLU A 59 8.64 -5.29 -15.11
C GLU A 59 8.04 -4.11 -14.36
N GLU A 60 8.58 -2.91 -14.57
CA GLU A 60 8.08 -1.69 -13.94
C GLU A 60 6.67 -1.33 -14.42
N LEU A 61 6.41 -1.42 -15.72
CA LEU A 61 5.09 -1.15 -16.30
C LEU A 61 4.05 -2.18 -15.85
N CYS A 62 4.41 -3.47 -15.86
CA CYS A 62 3.53 -4.52 -15.36
C CYS A 62 3.25 -4.36 -13.86
N LEU A 63 4.26 -4.03 -13.04
CA LEU A 63 4.06 -3.77 -11.62
C LEU A 63 3.15 -2.57 -11.38
N THR A 64 3.32 -1.50 -12.15
CA THR A 64 2.47 -0.31 -12.11
C THR A 64 1.01 -0.65 -12.41
N ALA A 65 0.77 -1.48 -13.43
CA ALA A 65 -0.57 -1.95 -13.78
C ALA A 65 -1.19 -2.84 -12.69
N MET A 66 -0.43 -3.80 -12.13
CA MET A 66 -0.91 -4.70 -11.07
C MET A 66 -1.25 -3.98 -9.76
N THR A 67 -0.65 -2.82 -9.51
CA THR A 67 -0.78 -2.05 -8.25
C THR A 67 -1.64 -0.79 -8.41
N GLN A 68 -2.32 -0.62 -9.54
CA GLN A 68 -3.11 0.58 -9.81
C GLN A 68 -4.24 0.78 -8.79
N ASP A 69 -4.91 -0.29 -8.39
CA ASP A 69 -6.01 -0.28 -7.41
C ASP A 69 -5.53 -0.22 -5.95
N LEU A 70 -4.23 -0.42 -5.71
CA LEU A 70 -3.61 -0.32 -4.39
C LEU A 70 -3.04 1.08 -4.10
N ARG A 71 -3.31 2.06 -4.99
CA ARG A 71 -2.76 3.41 -4.93
C ARG A 71 -3.86 4.47 -4.84
N PRO A 72 -3.69 5.50 -4.00
CA PRO A 72 -2.59 5.67 -3.04
C PRO A 72 -2.76 4.73 -1.84
N SER A 73 -1.66 4.42 -1.15
CA SER A 73 -1.71 3.59 0.06
C SER A 73 -2.17 4.42 1.27
N ARG A 74 -3.26 3.97 1.90
CA ARG A 74 -3.75 4.54 3.17
C ARG A 74 -2.77 4.29 4.31
N PHE A 75 -2.13 3.12 4.33
CA PHE A 75 -1.10 2.76 5.31
C PHE A 75 0.10 3.72 5.25
N GLN A 76 0.64 3.97 4.05
CA GLN A 76 1.77 4.88 3.86
C GLN A 76 1.39 6.32 4.19
N TYR A 77 0.16 6.73 3.85
CA TYR A 77 -0.35 8.04 4.23
C TYR A 77 -0.37 8.24 5.76
N ILE A 78 -0.86 7.27 6.52
CA ILE A 78 -0.85 7.36 8.00
C ILE A 78 0.59 7.43 8.51
N ARG A 79 1.50 6.61 7.98
CA ARG A 79 2.92 6.66 8.38
C ARG A 79 3.53 8.03 8.15
N GLU A 80 3.27 8.63 6.99
CA GLU A 80 3.75 9.98 6.68
C GLU A 80 3.18 11.00 7.66
N VAL A 81 1.88 10.95 7.96
CA VAL A 81 1.24 11.85 8.93
C VAL A 81 1.83 11.65 10.33
N MET A 82 2.05 10.41 10.77
CA MET A 82 2.69 10.10 12.05
C MET A 82 4.13 10.61 12.11
N GLU A 83 4.92 10.37 11.07
CA GLU A 83 6.33 10.79 11.03
C GLU A 83 6.47 12.32 11.07
N THR A 84 5.53 13.04 10.46
CA THR A 84 5.57 14.49 10.35
C THR A 84 4.93 15.21 11.55
N GLU A 85 3.77 14.73 12.04
CA GLU A 85 2.98 15.40 13.07
C GLU A 85 3.19 14.80 14.47
N PHE A 86 3.58 13.52 14.56
CA PHE A 86 3.80 12.77 15.81
C PHE A 86 5.19 12.09 15.82
N PRO A 87 6.28 12.85 15.60
CA PRO A 87 7.60 12.28 15.34
C PRO A 87 8.19 11.54 16.55
N GLU A 88 7.76 11.85 17.78
CA GLU A 88 8.22 11.16 18.97
C GLU A 88 7.60 9.77 19.07
N GLU A 89 6.28 9.68 18.96
CA GLU A 89 5.51 8.44 18.95
C GLU A 89 5.98 7.54 17.81
N TYR A 90 6.14 8.10 16.60
CA TYR A 90 6.67 7.38 15.45
C TYR A 90 8.03 6.73 15.74
N ARG A 91 8.98 7.48 16.32
CA ARG A 91 10.30 6.94 16.71
C ARG A 91 10.18 5.88 17.80
N GLN A 92 9.33 6.08 18.80
CA GLN A 92 9.14 5.12 19.88
C GLN A 92 8.58 3.79 19.35
N LEU A 93 7.57 3.82 18.51
CA LEU A 93 6.97 2.64 17.88
C LEU A 93 7.96 1.94 16.94
N SER A 94 8.75 2.71 16.18
CA SER A 94 9.81 2.18 15.32
C SER A 94 10.89 1.47 16.14
N ASN A 95 11.36 2.09 17.23
CA ASN A 95 12.40 1.49 18.09
C ASN A 95 11.92 0.23 18.82
N LYS A 96 10.61 0.14 19.09
CA LYS A 96 9.97 -1.06 19.65
C LYS A 96 9.68 -2.14 18.60
N GLY A 97 9.84 -1.84 17.31
CA GLY A 97 9.56 -2.77 16.21
C GLY A 97 8.07 -3.04 15.98
N VAL A 98 7.18 -2.17 16.46
CA VAL A 98 5.71 -2.36 16.38
C VAL A 98 5.02 -1.36 15.46
N LEU A 99 5.78 -0.49 14.78
CA LEU A 99 5.23 0.58 13.94
C LEU A 99 4.25 0.07 12.88
N THR A 100 4.57 -1.03 12.18
CA THR A 100 3.67 -1.60 11.16
C THR A 100 2.35 -2.05 11.77
N PHE A 101 2.41 -2.79 12.88
CA PHE A 101 1.23 -3.29 13.57
C PHE A 101 0.34 -2.13 14.05
N GLU A 102 0.92 -1.14 14.74
CA GLU A 102 0.15 0.02 15.22
C GLU A 102 -0.44 0.85 14.07
N THR A 103 0.28 0.98 12.96
CA THR A 103 -0.24 1.69 11.78
C THR A 103 -1.47 0.95 11.20
N ILE A 104 -1.48 -0.38 11.19
CA ILE A 104 -2.64 -1.17 10.76
C ILE A 104 -3.82 -0.94 11.71
N GLN A 105 -3.59 -0.92 13.02
CA GLN A 105 -4.64 -0.61 13.99
C GLN A 105 -5.21 0.82 13.79
N ILE A 106 -4.35 1.81 13.57
CA ILE A 106 -4.76 3.19 13.29
C ILE A 106 -5.52 3.29 11.96
N LEU A 107 -5.14 2.50 10.96
CA LEU A 107 -5.84 2.42 9.68
C LEU A 107 -7.30 2.00 9.86
N GLU A 108 -7.57 1.04 10.75
CA GLU A 108 -8.94 0.65 11.10
C GLU A 108 -9.72 1.81 11.73
N LEU A 109 -9.10 2.56 12.65
CA LEU A 109 -9.70 3.74 13.29
C LEU A 109 -10.00 4.87 12.28
N CYS A 110 -9.14 5.02 11.27
CA CYS A 110 -9.27 6.03 10.22
C CYS A 110 -10.22 5.60 9.08
N HIS A 111 -10.77 4.38 9.09
CA HIS A 111 -11.57 3.87 7.98
C HIS A 111 -12.70 4.83 7.57
N SER A 112 -13.51 5.28 8.53
CA SER A 112 -14.61 6.21 8.27
C SER A 112 -14.13 7.57 7.72
N VAL A 113 -12.96 8.04 8.16
CA VAL A 113 -12.37 9.29 7.65
C VAL A 113 -12.02 9.13 6.17
N PHE A 114 -11.34 8.05 5.79
CA PHE A 114 -10.99 7.83 4.39
C PHE A 114 -12.21 7.68 3.48
N GLU A 115 -13.29 7.05 3.95
CA GLU A 115 -14.53 6.93 3.18
C GLU A 115 -15.24 8.29 3.04
N ILE A 116 -15.35 9.09 4.11
CA ILE A 116 -15.98 10.41 4.09
C ILE A 116 -15.27 11.37 3.12
N TYR A 117 -13.93 11.36 3.13
CA TYR A 117 -13.12 12.24 2.30
C TYR A 117 -12.79 11.66 0.91
N GLY A 118 -13.21 10.43 0.62
CA GLY A 118 -12.98 9.75 -0.66
C GLY A 118 -11.50 9.64 -1.01
N PHE A 119 -10.71 8.98 -0.16
CA PHE A 119 -9.25 8.88 -0.32
C PHE A 119 -8.84 8.31 -1.69
N SER A 120 -8.08 9.11 -2.44
CA SER A 120 -7.59 8.82 -3.79
C SER A 120 -6.37 9.68 -4.11
N GLU A 121 -5.73 9.48 -5.28
CA GLU A 121 -4.59 10.31 -5.70
C GLU A 121 -4.95 11.80 -5.80
N GLU A 122 -6.21 12.12 -6.11
CA GLU A 122 -6.70 13.50 -6.23
C GLU A 122 -6.95 14.15 -4.87
N THR A 123 -7.28 13.35 -3.85
CA THR A 123 -7.75 13.85 -2.55
C THR A 123 -6.75 13.65 -1.41
N LYS A 124 -5.67 12.86 -1.62
CA LYS A 124 -4.65 12.58 -0.58
C LYS A 124 -4.02 13.85 0.02
N ASP A 125 -3.85 14.90 -0.78
CA ASP A 125 -3.24 16.16 -0.37
C ASP A 125 -4.27 17.14 0.25
N SER A 126 -5.51 16.69 0.47
CA SER A 126 -6.54 17.48 1.14
C SER A 126 -6.15 17.79 2.58
N ARG A 127 -6.07 19.08 2.90
CA ARG A 127 -5.84 19.54 4.29
C ARG A 127 -6.90 19.06 5.26
N PHE A 128 -8.16 18.94 4.81
CA PHE A 128 -9.26 18.48 5.67
C PHE A 128 -9.12 17.00 6.02
N LEU A 129 -8.75 16.17 5.04
CA LEU A 129 -8.40 14.77 5.28
C LEU A 129 -7.24 14.69 6.29
N ARG A 130 -6.16 15.44 6.04
CA ARG A 130 -4.98 15.44 6.92
C ARG A 130 -5.35 15.80 8.36
N TYR A 131 -6.12 16.87 8.56
CA TYR A 131 -6.56 17.27 9.90
C TYR A 131 -7.47 16.23 10.56
N ALA A 132 -8.36 15.58 9.81
CA ALA A 132 -9.20 14.53 10.35
C ALA A 132 -8.37 13.32 10.83
N VAL A 133 -7.35 12.92 10.06
CA VAL A 133 -6.42 11.85 10.48
C VAL A 133 -5.58 12.26 11.69
N ILE A 134 -5.10 13.50 11.75
CA ILE A 134 -4.39 14.03 12.93
C ILE A 134 -5.25 13.97 14.19
N VAL A 135 -6.55 14.29 14.09
CA VAL A 135 -7.48 14.18 15.23
C VAL A 135 -7.58 12.74 15.72
N VAL A 136 -7.70 11.77 14.81
CA VAL A 136 -7.75 10.34 15.18
C VAL A 136 -6.44 9.91 15.86
N LEU A 137 -5.29 10.29 15.30
CA LEU A 137 -3.98 10.00 15.88
C LEU A 137 -3.80 10.61 17.28
N HIS A 138 -4.21 11.87 17.44
CA HIS A 138 -4.18 12.55 18.73
C HIS A 138 -5.07 11.85 19.76
N GLN A 139 -6.22 11.31 19.36
CA GLN A 139 -7.08 10.52 20.25
C GLN A 139 -6.50 9.14 20.59
N HIS A 140 -5.72 8.56 19.67
CA HIS A 140 -5.10 7.26 19.87
C HIS A 140 -3.87 7.32 20.80
N PHE A 141 -3.07 8.39 20.73
CA PHE A 141 -1.85 8.54 21.54
C PHE A 141 -2.06 9.20 22.92
N ASN A 142 -3.24 9.74 23.22
CA ASN A 142 -3.58 10.32 24.52
C ASN A 142 -4.49 9.39 25.33
#